data_AF-K0ZHB6-F1
#
_entry.id   AF-K0ZHB6-F1
#
_cell.length_a   1.000
_cell.length_b   1.000
_cell.length_c   1.000
_cell.angle_alpha   90.00
_cell.angle_beta   90.00
_cell.angle_gamma   90.00
#
_symmetry.space_group_name_H-M   'P 1'
#
loop_
_entity.id
_entity.type
_entity.pdbx_description
1 polymer ?
#
loop_
_entity_poly.entity_id
_entity_poly.type
_entity_poly.pdbx_seq_one_letter_code
_entity_poly.pdbx_strand_id
1 'polypeptide(L)'
;NELAANVETKPELITRAEKIPFEVIKKEKPNLPAGQEKIITPGVEGERTHYISVLTENGKQTETVLDSQVTKEPVTQVVEIGAPITHKGDESGLAPAAEAKPRLDIQEEDIPFTTVTRENPQLPLGQTQVIVTGVNGRRTIFYSVSTTADGKEERTLVNSAVSQEAVAQVVEVGTAVEKAEQTAPTTAKADEKQLPATGSQDSAGLVAAGLMATLAAYGLTKRKED
;
A
#
# COMPACT_ATOMS: atom_id res chain seq x y z
N ASN A 1 -84.94 68.66 -11.28
CA ASN A 1 -83.47 68.74 -11.25
C ASN A 1 -83.00 67.67 -10.27
N GLU A 2 -83.01 66.41 -10.69
CA GLU A 2 -82.50 65.32 -9.86
C GLU A 2 -80.97 65.35 -9.95
N LEU A 3 -80.35 65.73 -8.83
CA LEU A 3 -78.91 65.64 -8.66
C LEU A 3 -78.57 64.14 -8.65
N ALA A 4 -78.00 63.64 -9.75
CA ALA A 4 -77.43 62.31 -9.77
C ALA A 4 -76.45 62.20 -8.60
N ALA A 5 -76.65 61.19 -7.74
CA ALA A 5 -75.74 60.91 -6.66
C ALA A 5 -74.35 60.68 -7.28
N ASN A 6 -73.43 61.62 -7.06
CA ASN A 6 -72.04 61.46 -7.42
C ASN A 6 -71.48 60.39 -6.50
N VAL A 7 -71.56 59.13 -6.92
CA VAL A 7 -70.94 58.01 -6.22
C VAL A 7 -69.44 58.27 -6.26
N GLU A 8 -68.88 58.71 -5.14
CA GLU A 8 -67.45 58.93 -5.00
C GLU A 8 -66.77 57.56 -5.03
N THR A 9 -66.39 57.13 -6.24
CA THR A 9 -65.72 55.85 -6.46
C THR A 9 -64.28 55.99 -5.99
N LYS A 10 -64.04 55.67 -4.72
CA LYS A 10 -62.69 55.60 -4.16
C LYS A 10 -61.95 54.37 -4.73
N PRO A 11 -60.73 54.51 -5.25
CA PRO A 11 -59.94 53.38 -5.69
C PRO A 11 -59.57 52.45 -4.51
N GLU A 12 -59.57 51.14 -4.75
CA GLU A 12 -59.09 50.12 -3.82
C GLU A 12 -57.65 49.73 -4.16
N LEU A 13 -56.79 49.60 -3.15
CA LEU A 13 -55.41 49.15 -3.33
C LEU A 13 -55.32 47.65 -3.06
N ILE A 14 -54.90 46.87 -4.05
CA ILE A 14 -54.63 45.43 -3.93
C ILE A 14 -53.17 45.12 -4.21
N THR A 15 -52.70 43.98 -3.72
CA THR A 15 -51.36 43.46 -4.01
C THR A 15 -51.44 42.19 -4.86
N ARG A 16 -50.60 42.09 -5.89
CA ARG A 16 -50.46 40.89 -6.74
C ARG A 16 -49.00 40.46 -6.79
N ALA A 17 -48.73 39.21 -6.42
CA ALA A 17 -47.40 38.62 -6.49
C ALA A 17 -47.16 38.00 -7.88
N GLU A 18 -45.97 38.25 -8.43
CA GLU A 18 -45.46 37.69 -9.68
C GLU A 18 -44.09 37.04 -9.42
N LYS A 19 -43.90 35.83 -9.94
CA LYS A 19 -42.63 35.10 -9.79
C LYS A 19 -41.58 35.63 -10.74
N ILE A 20 -40.35 35.77 -10.24
CA ILE A 20 -39.17 36.12 -11.04
C ILE A 20 -38.36 34.83 -11.26
N PRO A 21 -38.19 34.34 -12.50
CA PRO A 21 -37.38 33.15 -12.76
C PRO A 21 -35.91 33.42 -12.42
N PHE A 22 -35.17 32.38 -12.07
CA PHE A 22 -33.73 32.47 -11.84
C PHE A 22 -32.93 32.07 -13.09
N GLU A 23 -31.71 32.58 -13.17
CA GLU A 23 -30.75 32.20 -14.22
C GLU A 23 -30.00 30.92 -13.88
N VAL A 24 -29.56 30.19 -14.90
CA VAL A 24 -28.73 28.98 -14.74
C VAL A 24 -27.35 29.22 -15.34
N ILE A 25 -26.31 29.19 -14.50
CA ILE A 25 -24.91 29.29 -14.92
C ILE A 25 -24.31 27.89 -14.95
N LYS A 26 -23.87 27.46 -16.14
CA LYS A 26 -23.10 26.21 -16.31
C LYS A 26 -21.60 26.52 -16.28
N LYS A 27 -20.85 25.80 -15.44
CA LYS A 27 -19.39 25.88 -15.34
C LYS A 27 -18.78 24.52 -15.66
N GLU A 28 -17.81 24.50 -16.56
CA GLU A 28 -17.10 23.25 -16.87
C GLU A 28 -16.15 22.86 -15.75
N LYS A 29 -16.15 21.58 -15.39
CA LYS A 29 -15.23 20.99 -14.42
C LYS A 29 -14.44 19.86 -15.07
N PRO A 30 -13.12 20.02 -15.27
CA PRO A 30 -12.28 19.02 -15.93
C PRO A 30 -12.27 17.64 -15.26
N ASN A 31 -12.51 17.61 -13.94
CA ASN A 31 -12.47 16.37 -13.14
C ASN A 31 -13.85 15.73 -12.94
N LEU A 32 -14.93 16.31 -13.46
CA LEU A 32 -16.25 15.71 -13.43
C LEU A 32 -16.44 14.89 -14.72
N PRO A 33 -16.86 13.61 -14.66
CA PRO A 33 -16.99 12.78 -15.86
C PRO A 33 -17.93 13.40 -16.90
N ALA A 34 -17.57 13.24 -18.18
CA ALA A 34 -18.31 13.81 -19.30
C ALA A 34 -19.82 13.49 -19.22
N GLY A 35 -20.66 14.51 -19.38
CA GLY A 35 -22.12 14.36 -19.32
C GLY A 35 -22.71 14.25 -17.91
N GLN A 36 -21.89 14.23 -16.84
CA GLN A 36 -22.39 14.39 -15.48
C GLN A 36 -22.58 15.87 -15.15
N GLU A 37 -23.68 16.17 -14.47
CA GLU A 37 -23.98 17.50 -13.96
C GLU A 37 -24.05 17.45 -12.43
N LYS A 38 -23.55 18.49 -11.77
CA LYS A 38 -23.64 18.66 -10.32
C LYS A 38 -24.12 20.07 -9.99
N ILE A 39 -25.26 20.18 -9.32
CA ILE A 39 -25.75 21.46 -8.80
C ILE A 39 -24.88 21.84 -7.60
N ILE A 40 -24.19 22.99 -7.69
CA ILE A 40 -23.36 23.55 -6.62
C ILE A 40 -24.13 24.58 -5.81
N THR A 41 -24.97 25.36 -6.50
CA THR A 41 -25.86 26.33 -5.87
C THR A 41 -27.26 26.11 -6.43
N PRO A 42 -28.25 25.72 -5.61
CA PRO A 42 -29.62 25.58 -6.09
C PRO A 42 -30.20 26.95 -6.44
N GLY A 43 -30.93 27.02 -7.55
CA GLY A 43 -31.65 28.23 -7.94
C GLY A 43 -32.91 28.43 -7.09
N VAL A 44 -33.25 29.68 -6.83
CA VAL A 44 -34.47 30.04 -6.08
C VAL A 44 -35.20 31.14 -6.84
N GLU A 45 -36.49 30.93 -7.13
CA GLU A 45 -37.34 31.96 -7.74
C GLU A 45 -37.45 33.18 -6.82
N GLY A 46 -37.31 34.35 -7.43
CA GLY A 46 -37.61 35.63 -6.81
C GLY A 46 -39.10 35.93 -6.86
N GLU A 47 -39.50 37.04 -6.28
CA GLU A 47 -40.87 37.51 -6.23
C GLU A 47 -40.92 39.03 -6.37
N ARG A 48 -41.83 39.50 -7.23
CA ARG A 48 -42.18 40.90 -7.40
C ARG A 48 -43.61 41.11 -6.92
N THR A 49 -43.81 42.10 -6.07
CA THR A 49 -45.14 42.53 -5.64
C THR A 49 -45.54 43.77 -6.41
N HIS A 50 -46.69 43.69 -7.08
CA HIS A 50 -47.35 44.81 -7.76
C HIS A 50 -48.41 45.42 -6.85
N TYR A 51 -48.36 46.74 -6.69
CA TYR A 51 -49.38 47.54 -6.03
C TYR A 51 -50.34 48.08 -7.09
N ILE A 52 -51.56 47.58 -7.08
CA ILE A 52 -52.56 47.84 -8.13
C ILE A 52 -53.71 48.63 -7.53
N SER A 53 -54.06 49.75 -8.15
CA SER A 53 -55.28 50.50 -7.86
C SER A 53 -56.39 49.99 -8.76
N VAL A 54 -57.49 49.55 -8.14
CA VAL A 54 -58.69 49.08 -8.82
C VAL A 54 -59.77 50.15 -8.65
N LEU A 55 -60.17 50.75 -9.76
CA LEU A 55 -61.31 51.66 -9.79
C LEU A 55 -62.52 50.94 -10.41
N THR A 56 -63.62 50.91 -9.67
CA THR A 56 -64.89 50.34 -10.14
C THR A 56 -65.87 51.47 -10.38
N GLU A 57 -66.21 51.71 -11.64
CA GLU A 57 -67.19 52.73 -12.04
C GLU A 57 -68.23 52.08 -12.96
N ASN A 58 -69.52 52.26 -12.65
CA ASN A 58 -70.64 51.69 -13.44
C ASN A 58 -70.52 50.17 -13.69
N GLY A 59 -69.96 49.42 -12.72
CA GLY A 59 -69.76 47.97 -12.81
C GLY A 59 -68.57 47.52 -13.66
N LYS A 60 -67.77 48.44 -14.21
CA LYS A 60 -66.55 48.15 -14.95
C LYS A 60 -65.32 48.41 -14.09
N GLN A 61 -64.43 47.43 -13.98
CA GLN A 61 -63.16 47.55 -13.27
C GLN A 61 -62.05 48.01 -14.22
N THR A 62 -61.26 48.97 -13.75
CA THR A 62 -60.01 49.40 -14.39
C THR A 62 -58.86 49.18 -13.40
N GLU A 63 -57.88 48.36 -13.78
CA GLU A 63 -56.66 48.12 -13.00
C GLU A 63 -55.54 49.06 -13.49
N THR A 64 -54.91 49.77 -12.57
CA THR A 64 -53.71 50.58 -12.84
C THR A 64 -52.60 50.13 -11.90
N VAL A 65 -51.44 49.73 -12.44
CA VAL A 65 -50.25 49.44 -11.64
C VAL A 65 -49.64 50.77 -11.18
N LEU A 66 -49.56 50.97 -9.87
CA LEU A 66 -49.01 52.19 -9.27
C LEU A 66 -47.51 52.05 -9.05
N ASP A 67 -47.11 50.90 -8.52
CA ASP A 67 -45.73 50.61 -8.18
C ASP A 67 -45.48 49.09 -8.22
N SER A 68 -44.23 48.72 -8.41
CA SER A 68 -43.78 47.34 -8.43
C SER A 68 -42.44 47.24 -7.74
N GLN A 69 -42.36 46.44 -6.70
CA GLN A 69 -41.10 46.21 -5.98
C GLN A 69 -40.74 44.73 -5.96
N VAL A 70 -39.44 44.45 -6.05
CA VAL A 70 -38.91 43.10 -5.88
C VAL A 70 -38.85 42.83 -4.38
N THR A 71 -39.71 41.94 -3.88
CA THR A 71 -39.75 41.53 -2.47
C THR A 71 -38.77 40.42 -2.17
N LYS A 72 -38.38 39.64 -3.18
CA LYS A 72 -37.38 38.58 -3.07
C LYS A 72 -36.54 38.52 -4.34
N GLU A 73 -35.24 38.68 -4.21
CA GLU A 73 -34.33 38.53 -5.35
C GLU A 73 -34.20 37.06 -5.76
N PRO A 74 -34.20 36.76 -7.07
CA PRO A 74 -33.93 35.41 -7.54
C PRO A 74 -32.47 35.03 -7.25
N VAL A 75 -32.25 33.78 -6.86
CA VAL A 75 -30.90 33.22 -6.67
C VAL A 75 -30.55 32.38 -7.88
N THR A 76 -29.46 32.72 -8.55
CA THR A 76 -28.94 31.99 -9.72
C THR A 76 -28.54 30.56 -9.37
N GLN A 77 -28.94 29.60 -10.20
CA GLN A 77 -28.49 28.21 -10.10
C GLN A 77 -27.10 28.05 -10.73
N VAL A 78 -26.17 27.42 -10.01
CA VAL A 78 -24.84 27.09 -10.53
C VAL A 78 -24.73 25.58 -10.70
N VAL A 79 -24.47 25.14 -11.94
CA VAL A 79 -24.28 23.73 -12.30
C VAL A 79 -22.86 23.53 -12.81
N GLU A 80 -22.13 22.61 -12.20
CA GLU A 80 -20.88 22.10 -12.75
C GLU A 80 -21.19 21.00 -13.76
N ILE A 81 -20.66 21.11 -14.98
CA ILE A 81 -20.78 20.07 -16.02
C ILE A 81 -19.41 19.43 -16.27
N GLY A 82 -19.40 18.12 -16.43
CA GLY A 82 -18.19 17.39 -16.76
C GLY A 82 -17.76 17.66 -18.18
N ALA A 83 -16.56 18.21 -18.34
CA ALA A 83 -15.97 18.40 -19.65
C ALA A 83 -15.58 17.03 -20.23
N PRO A 84 -15.76 16.80 -21.54
CA PRO A 84 -15.24 15.61 -22.18
C PRO A 84 -13.72 15.58 -22.01
N ILE A 85 -13.20 14.46 -21.49
CA ILE A 85 -11.76 14.22 -21.49
C ILE A 85 -11.35 13.97 -22.94
N THR A 86 -10.95 15.02 -23.65
CA THR A 86 -10.30 14.86 -24.94
C THR A 86 -8.89 14.36 -24.65
N HIS A 87 -8.65 13.06 -24.82
CA HIS A 87 -7.28 12.58 -24.96
C HIS A 87 -6.69 13.31 -26.17
N LYS A 88 -5.77 14.25 -25.92
CA LYS A 88 -4.92 14.78 -26.99
C LYS A 88 -3.93 13.69 -27.36
N GLY A 89 -4.40 12.75 -28.18
CA GLY A 89 -3.50 11.96 -29.01
C GLY A 89 -2.82 12.86 -30.04
N ASP A 90 -1.81 12.34 -30.70
CA ASP A 90 -1.25 12.97 -31.91
C ASP A 90 -2.32 13.13 -33.01
N GLU A 91 -1.99 13.71 -34.15
CA GLU A 91 -2.92 13.89 -35.29
C GLU A 91 -3.52 12.57 -35.82
N SER A 92 -2.99 11.42 -35.37
CA SER A 92 -3.49 10.07 -35.66
C SER A 92 -4.40 9.50 -34.55
N GLY A 93 -4.68 10.27 -33.49
CA GLY A 93 -5.47 9.83 -32.33
C GLY A 93 -4.75 8.81 -31.45
N LEU A 94 -3.44 8.63 -31.64
CA LEU A 94 -2.64 7.71 -30.83
C LEU A 94 -2.23 8.43 -29.55
N ALA A 95 -2.40 7.76 -28.40
CA ALA A 95 -1.82 8.24 -27.16
C ALA A 95 -0.30 8.48 -27.39
N PRO A 96 0.28 9.59 -26.87
CA PRO A 96 1.71 9.80 -26.96
C PRO A 96 2.42 8.52 -26.52
N ALA A 97 3.33 8.02 -27.37
CA ALA A 97 4.05 6.78 -27.14
C ALA A 97 4.53 6.78 -25.68
N ALA A 98 4.07 5.78 -24.91
CA ALA A 98 4.32 5.73 -23.48
C ALA A 98 5.83 5.90 -23.24
N GLU A 99 6.22 7.01 -22.62
CA GLU A 99 7.60 7.19 -22.16
C GLU A 99 7.95 5.93 -21.37
N ALA A 100 9.04 5.27 -21.76
CA ALA A 100 9.49 4.04 -21.15
C ALA A 100 9.95 4.33 -19.73
N LYS A 101 9.02 4.28 -18.78
CA LYS A 101 9.30 4.47 -17.36
C LYS A 101 10.24 3.35 -16.90
N PRO A 102 11.22 3.64 -16.03
CA PRO A 102 12.10 2.62 -15.51
C PRO A 102 11.30 1.55 -14.76
N ARG A 103 11.70 0.29 -14.92
CA ARG A 103 11.14 -0.84 -14.17
C ARG A 103 11.88 -0.99 -12.84
N LEU A 104 11.16 -1.38 -11.79
CA LEU A 104 11.77 -1.74 -10.52
C LEU A 104 12.21 -3.21 -10.57
N ASP A 105 13.47 -3.47 -10.22
CA ASP A 105 14.06 -4.80 -10.11
C ASP A 105 14.42 -5.04 -8.64
N ILE A 106 13.97 -6.16 -8.08
CA ILE A 106 14.14 -6.49 -6.66
C ILE A 106 15.06 -7.71 -6.59
N GLN A 107 16.19 -7.55 -5.91
CA GLN A 107 17.15 -8.62 -5.70
C GLN A 107 17.29 -8.91 -4.20
N GLU A 108 17.32 -10.20 -3.85
CA GLU A 108 17.59 -10.64 -2.49
C GLU A 108 19.04 -11.12 -2.37
N GLU A 109 19.70 -10.75 -1.28
CA GLU A 109 21.06 -11.15 -0.95
C GLU A 109 21.12 -11.66 0.49
N ASP A 110 21.79 -12.77 0.71
CA ASP A 110 21.97 -13.34 2.04
C ASP A 110 23.05 -12.58 2.82
N ILE A 111 22.80 -12.34 4.11
CA ILE A 111 23.77 -11.78 5.04
C ILE A 111 24.31 -12.93 5.90
N PRO A 112 25.58 -13.35 5.74
CA PRO A 112 26.14 -14.45 6.53
C PRO A 112 26.07 -14.17 8.04
N PHE A 113 25.73 -15.19 8.84
CA PHE A 113 25.81 -15.09 10.29
C PHE A 113 27.26 -15.13 10.79
N THR A 114 27.47 -14.58 11.99
CA THR A 114 28.76 -14.63 12.70
C THR A 114 28.74 -15.73 13.76
N THR A 115 29.92 -16.19 14.20
CA THR A 115 30.05 -17.15 15.30
C THR A 115 30.65 -16.47 16.53
N VAL A 116 29.99 -16.60 17.67
CA VAL A 116 30.44 -16.10 18.98
C VAL A 116 30.86 -17.29 19.83
N THR A 117 32.10 -17.28 20.29
CA THR A 117 32.63 -18.31 21.18
C THR A 117 32.56 -17.84 22.63
N ARG A 118 32.08 -18.70 23.54
CA ARG A 118 31.98 -18.42 24.97
C ARG A 118 32.60 -19.55 25.79
N GLU A 119 33.38 -19.22 26.81
CA GLU A 119 33.93 -20.25 27.70
C GLU A 119 32.86 -20.78 28.67
N ASN A 120 32.83 -22.09 28.87
CA ASN A 120 31.95 -22.76 29.82
C ASN A 120 32.78 -23.63 30.79
N PRO A 121 32.92 -23.23 32.07
CA PRO A 121 33.64 -23.98 33.10
C PRO A 121 32.98 -25.30 33.51
N GLN A 122 31.76 -25.59 33.07
CA GLN A 122 31.05 -26.85 33.31
C GLN A 122 31.25 -27.85 32.16
N LEU A 123 31.73 -27.40 31.00
CA LEU A 123 32.02 -28.25 29.86
C LEU A 123 33.51 -28.71 29.93
N PRO A 124 33.81 -30.02 29.75
CA PRO A 124 35.19 -30.51 29.83
C PRO A 124 36.14 -29.80 28.87
N LEU A 125 37.38 -29.57 29.31
CA LEU A 125 38.41 -28.90 28.51
C LEU A 125 38.54 -29.56 27.12
N GLY A 126 38.43 -28.73 26.07
CA GLY A 126 38.55 -29.17 24.67
C GLY A 126 37.26 -29.67 24.03
N GLN A 127 36.16 -29.82 24.77
CA GLN A 127 34.84 -30.06 24.18
C GLN A 127 34.17 -28.76 23.75
N THR A 128 33.33 -28.81 22.72
CA THR A 128 32.55 -27.68 22.24
C THR A 128 31.08 -28.04 22.10
N GLN A 129 30.20 -27.05 22.31
CA GLN A 129 28.76 -27.23 22.17
C GLN A 129 28.13 -26.01 21.51
N VAL A 130 27.37 -26.21 20.45
CA VAL A 130 26.54 -25.14 19.86
C VAL A 130 25.28 -24.99 20.71
N ILE A 131 25.10 -23.83 21.32
CA ILE A 131 23.91 -23.54 22.15
C ILE A 131 22.87 -22.70 21.41
N VAL A 132 23.29 -21.96 20.38
CA VAL A 132 22.41 -21.19 19.48
C VAL A 132 22.89 -21.43 18.06
N THR A 133 22.03 -21.98 17.20
CA THR A 133 22.34 -22.15 15.77
C THR A 133 22.28 -20.80 15.07
N GLY A 134 23.29 -20.49 14.26
CA GLY A 134 23.32 -19.27 13.47
C GLY A 134 22.33 -19.33 12.31
N VAL A 135 21.75 -18.18 11.96
CA VAL A 135 20.81 -18.03 10.84
C VAL A 135 21.24 -16.83 10.00
N ASN A 136 21.43 -17.03 8.70
CA ASN A 136 21.74 -15.93 7.79
C ASN A 136 20.60 -14.91 7.79
N GLY A 137 20.96 -13.64 7.76
CA GLY A 137 20.02 -12.56 7.50
C GLY A 137 19.73 -12.45 6.00
N ARG A 138 18.89 -11.48 5.65
CA ARG A 138 18.52 -11.18 4.27
C ARG A 138 18.52 -9.67 4.06
N ARG A 139 19.04 -9.23 2.91
CA ARG A 139 18.94 -7.87 2.40
C ARG A 139 18.14 -7.88 1.11
N THR A 140 17.21 -6.94 1.01
CA THR A 140 16.47 -6.65 -0.23
C THR A 140 17.06 -5.39 -0.86
N ILE A 141 17.44 -5.50 -2.12
CA ILE A 141 18.08 -4.44 -2.91
C ILE A 141 17.13 -4.05 -4.04
N PHE A 142 16.87 -2.75 -4.15
CA PHE A 142 15.96 -2.17 -5.12
C PHE A 142 16.77 -1.45 -6.19
N TYR A 143 16.68 -1.92 -7.43
CA TYR A 143 17.30 -1.30 -8.59
C TYR A 143 16.24 -0.67 -9.50
N SER A 144 16.51 0.53 -9.97
CA SER A 144 15.79 1.14 -11.10
C SER A 144 16.48 0.68 -12.37
N VAL A 145 15.73 0.04 -13.27
CA VAL A 145 16.25 -0.38 -14.58
C VAL A 145 15.62 0.46 -15.66
N SER A 146 16.44 1.29 -16.29
CA SER A 146 16.04 2.14 -17.41
C SER A 146 16.51 1.51 -18.71
N THR A 147 15.70 1.58 -19.77
CA THR A 147 16.11 1.20 -21.12
C THR A 147 16.57 2.45 -21.85
N THR A 148 17.83 2.51 -22.27
CA THR A 148 18.36 3.61 -23.07
C THR A 148 17.79 3.59 -24.50
N ALA A 149 17.94 4.69 -25.24
CA ALA A 149 17.48 4.77 -26.63
C ALA A 149 18.05 3.67 -27.55
N ASP A 150 19.23 3.14 -27.20
CA ASP A 150 19.90 2.04 -27.91
C ASP A 150 19.40 0.64 -27.50
N GLY A 151 18.37 0.56 -26.65
CA GLY A 151 17.80 -0.71 -26.17
C GLY A 151 18.60 -1.41 -25.06
N LYS A 152 19.63 -0.76 -24.51
CA LYS A 152 20.45 -1.31 -23.42
C LYS A 152 19.79 -1.04 -22.07
N GLU A 153 19.77 -2.03 -21.20
CA GLU A 153 19.36 -1.85 -19.81
C GLU A 153 20.50 -1.26 -18.96
N GLU A 154 20.22 -0.18 -18.26
CA GLU A 154 21.08 0.41 -17.24
C GLU A 154 20.42 0.22 -15.87
N ARG A 155 21.18 -0.31 -14.90
CA ARG A 155 20.71 -0.57 -13.54
C ARG A 155 21.30 0.45 -12.58
N THR A 156 20.43 1.16 -11.84
CA THR A 156 20.83 2.12 -10.81
C THR A 156 20.32 1.65 -9.46
N LEU A 157 21.20 1.57 -8.45
CA LEU A 157 20.79 1.26 -7.07
C LEU A 157 19.93 2.41 -6.53
N VAL A 158 18.70 2.09 -6.15
CA VAL A 158 17.76 3.05 -5.55
C VAL A 158 17.85 2.99 -4.03
N ASN A 159 17.76 1.78 -3.48
CA ASN A 159 17.74 1.56 -2.04
C ASN A 159 18.17 0.13 -1.71
N SER A 160 18.62 -0.09 -0.48
CA SER A 160 18.81 -1.42 0.09
C SER A 160 18.31 -1.43 1.53
N ALA A 161 17.55 -2.45 1.90
CA ALA A 161 17.04 -2.63 3.25
C ALA A 161 17.36 -4.03 3.78
N VAL A 162 17.78 -4.13 5.04
CA VAL A 162 17.91 -5.43 5.71
C VAL A 162 16.49 -5.90 6.06
N SER A 163 16.03 -6.95 5.39
CA SER A 163 14.70 -7.54 5.58
C SER A 163 14.69 -8.57 6.72
N GLN A 164 15.83 -9.17 7.01
CA GLN A 164 16.01 -10.08 8.14
C GLN A 164 17.42 -9.91 8.72
N GLU A 165 17.55 -9.71 10.02
CA GLU A 165 18.86 -9.68 10.68
C GLU A 165 19.47 -11.08 10.79
N ALA A 166 20.79 -11.16 10.65
CA ALA A 166 21.50 -12.42 10.87
C ALA A 166 21.56 -12.71 12.37
N VAL A 167 21.25 -13.95 12.75
CA VAL A 167 21.37 -14.43 14.14
C VAL A 167 22.72 -15.11 14.28
N ALA A 168 23.56 -14.63 15.20
CA ALA A 168 24.86 -15.21 15.44
C ALA A 168 24.76 -16.64 16.00
N GLN A 169 25.64 -17.53 15.53
CA GLN A 169 25.83 -18.84 16.13
C GLN A 169 26.61 -18.69 17.43
N VAL A 170 26.16 -19.32 18.52
CA VAL A 170 26.88 -19.31 19.80
C VAL A 170 27.43 -20.69 20.10
N VAL A 171 28.76 -20.77 20.24
CA VAL A 171 29.50 -21.99 20.55
C VAL A 171 30.16 -21.84 21.90
N GLU A 172 29.84 -22.73 22.83
CA GLU A 172 30.53 -22.82 24.10
C GLU A 172 31.75 -23.74 24.01
N VAL A 173 32.88 -23.32 24.57
CA VAL A 173 34.13 -24.10 24.66
C VAL A 173 34.40 -24.44 26.12
N GLY A 174 34.71 -25.70 26.39
CA GLY A 174 34.91 -26.17 27.75
C GLY A 174 36.23 -25.73 28.34
N THR A 175 36.18 -25.27 29.59
CA THR A 175 37.37 -24.90 30.39
C THR A 175 37.47 -25.70 31.69
N ALA A 176 36.61 -26.70 31.90
CA ALA A 176 36.67 -27.55 33.08
C ALA A 176 37.92 -28.45 33.03
N VAL A 177 38.87 -28.21 33.94
CA VAL A 177 40.00 -29.09 34.15
C VAL A 177 39.55 -30.16 35.14
N GLU A 178 39.63 -31.43 34.75
CA GLU A 178 39.42 -32.53 35.69
C GLU A 178 40.37 -32.34 36.86
N LYS A 179 39.81 -32.20 38.06
CA LYS A 179 40.59 -32.22 39.30
C LYS A 179 41.12 -33.64 39.43
N ALA A 180 42.34 -33.87 38.96
CA ALA A 180 43.06 -35.12 39.15
C ALA A 180 43.04 -35.44 40.66
N GLU A 181 42.23 -36.42 41.05
CA GLU A 181 42.35 -37.04 42.36
C GLU A 181 43.74 -37.67 42.44
N GLN A 182 44.50 -37.08 43.32
CA GLN A 182 45.86 -37.42 43.67
C GLN A 182 45.84 -38.75 44.44
N THR A 183 45.87 -39.89 43.76
CA THR A 183 46.33 -41.15 44.39
C THR A 183 47.84 -41.23 44.29
N ALA A 184 48.49 -41.08 45.44
CA ALA A 184 49.94 -40.99 45.64
C ALA A 184 50.72 -42.23 45.13
N PRO A 185 52.01 -42.09 44.78
CA PRO A 185 52.88 -43.21 44.44
C PRO A 185 53.46 -43.83 45.72
N THR A 186 53.31 -45.16 45.90
CA THR A 186 54.16 -45.92 46.82
C THR A 186 55.00 -46.90 46.01
N THR A 187 56.29 -46.63 45.96
CA THR A 187 57.38 -47.49 45.49
C THR A 187 57.54 -48.74 46.35
N ALA A 188 57.67 -49.91 45.73
CA ALA A 188 58.44 -51.03 46.25
C ALA A 188 59.02 -51.85 45.07
N LYS A 189 60.27 -52.27 45.22
CA LYS A 189 61.19 -52.81 44.20
C LYS A 189 61.44 -54.32 44.47
N ALA A 190 61.89 -55.06 43.45
CA ALA A 190 62.41 -56.46 43.46
C ALA A 190 61.32 -57.56 43.61
N ASP A 191 61.39 -58.76 43.02
CA ASP A 191 62.52 -59.57 42.55
C ASP A 191 62.07 -60.67 41.51
N GLU A 192 63.06 -61.35 40.94
CA GLU A 192 63.19 -62.56 40.10
C GLU A 192 62.02 -63.47 39.62
N LYS A 193 62.19 -63.91 38.34
CA LYS A 193 62.04 -65.27 37.74
C LYS A 193 60.66 -65.95 37.53
N GLN A 194 60.50 -66.36 36.26
CA GLN A 194 60.04 -67.68 35.78
C GLN A 194 58.62 -67.78 35.17
N LEU A 195 58.60 -68.12 33.86
CA LEU A 195 57.49 -68.63 33.04
C LEU A 195 57.23 -70.12 33.39
N PRO A 196 56.01 -70.70 33.20
CA PRO A 196 55.56 -71.13 31.87
C PRO A 196 54.05 -70.99 31.55
N ALA A 197 53.74 -71.35 30.30
CA ALA A 197 52.55 -71.10 29.49
C ALA A 197 51.25 -71.84 29.85
N THR A 198 50.10 -71.40 29.31
CA THR A 198 49.29 -72.05 28.24
C THR A 198 47.81 -71.60 28.21
N GLY A 199 47.24 -71.52 27.00
CA GLY A 199 45.78 -71.48 26.70
C GLY A 199 45.24 -70.08 26.31
N SER A 200 44.94 -69.71 25.06
CA SER A 200 44.11 -70.25 23.96
C SER A 200 42.82 -69.42 23.79
N GLN A 201 42.68 -68.80 22.60
CA GLN A 201 41.45 -68.33 21.93
C GLN A 201 40.70 -67.12 22.56
N ASP A 202 40.23 -66.08 21.85
CA ASP A 202 39.67 -66.02 20.49
C ASP A 202 39.72 -64.59 19.87
N SER A 203 39.86 -64.60 18.54
CA SER A 203 39.24 -63.75 17.50
C SER A 203 39.42 -62.22 17.42
N ALA A 204 40.10 -61.85 16.32
CA ALA A 204 39.69 -60.92 15.25
C ALA A 204 39.42 -59.44 15.62
N GLY A 205 40.11 -58.45 15.06
CA GLY A 205 40.50 -58.34 13.66
C GLY A 205 39.65 -57.26 12.98
N LEU A 206 40.16 -56.03 12.99
CA LEU A 206 39.75 -54.88 12.19
C LEU A 206 39.40 -55.26 10.75
N VAL A 207 38.23 -54.84 10.21
CA VAL A 207 38.11 -54.40 8.79
C VAL A 207 36.99 -53.36 8.63
N ALA A 208 37.31 -52.28 7.94
CA ALA A 208 36.44 -51.21 7.48
C ALA A 208 35.66 -51.57 6.19
N ALA A 209 34.42 -51.09 6.06
CA ALA A 209 33.65 -50.89 4.81
C ALA A 209 32.37 -50.13 5.20
N GLY A 210 31.78 -49.18 4.50
CA GLY A 210 31.90 -48.67 3.13
C GLY A 210 30.55 -47.98 2.83
N LEU A 211 30.59 -46.78 2.25
CA LEU A 211 29.44 -45.95 1.83
C LEU A 211 28.48 -46.69 0.90
N MET A 212 27.16 -46.51 1.09
CA MET A 212 26.16 -46.78 0.05
C MET A 212 25.15 -45.62 -0.05
N ALA A 213 25.22 -44.93 -1.19
CA ALA A 213 24.25 -43.96 -1.68
C ALA A 213 22.96 -44.69 -2.15
N THR A 214 21.80 -44.08 -1.91
CA THR A 214 20.53 -44.51 -2.53
C THR A 214 19.93 -43.36 -3.33
N LEU A 215 19.99 -43.51 -4.66
CA LEU A 215 19.24 -42.71 -5.63
C LEU A 215 17.85 -43.34 -5.80
N ALA A 216 16.79 -42.56 -5.56
CA ALA A 216 15.45 -42.88 -6.00
C ALA A 216 15.01 -41.84 -7.04
N ALA A 217 15.01 -42.27 -8.31
CA ALA A 217 14.39 -41.56 -9.41
C ALA A 217 12.91 -41.93 -9.47
N TYR A 218 12.03 -40.94 -9.61
CA TYR A 218 10.67 -41.15 -10.14
C TYR A 218 10.33 -40.02 -11.09
N GLY A 219 10.23 -40.36 -12.38
CA GLY A 219 9.78 -39.46 -13.43
C GLY A 219 8.27 -39.37 -13.49
N LEU A 220 7.75 -38.20 -13.86
CA LEU A 220 6.44 -38.06 -14.47
C LEU A 220 6.57 -37.21 -15.73
N THR A 221 5.99 -37.73 -16.81
CA THR A 221 6.11 -37.25 -18.18
C THR A 221 4.91 -36.39 -18.60
N LYS A 222 5.19 -35.42 -19.50
CA LYS A 222 4.34 -34.86 -20.58
C LYS A 222 3.11 -34.00 -20.13
N ARG A 223 2.68 -32.94 -20.84
CA ARG A 223 2.73 -32.58 -22.27
C ARG A 223 2.84 -31.06 -22.46
N LYS A 224 3.44 -30.65 -23.57
CA LYS A 224 3.33 -29.34 -24.21
C LYS A 224 2.75 -29.61 -25.60
N GLU A 225 1.72 -28.87 -25.98
CA GLU A 225 1.17 -28.83 -27.34
C GLU A 225 1.00 -27.35 -27.70
N ASP A 226 1.47 -27.03 -28.91
CA ASP A 226 1.57 -25.76 -29.66
C ASP A 226 1.34 -24.41 -28.97
#